data_AF-A0A941UVB8-F1
#
_entry.id   AF-A0A941UVB8-F1
#
_cell.length_a   1.000
_cell.length_b   1.000
_cell.length_c   1.000
_cell.angle_alpha   90.00
_cell.angle_beta   90.00
_cell.angle_gamma   90.00
#
_symmetry.space_group_name_H-M   'P 1'
#
loop_
_entity.id
_entity.type
_entity.pdbx_description
1 polymer ?
#
loop_
_entity_poly.entity_id
_entity_poly.type
_entity_poly.pdbx_seq_one_letter_code
_entity_poly.pdbx_strand_id
1 'polypeptide(L)'
;MKRGTPLLVRRVLSILLVAAIPAAAAAGVALHDKAQLEAALKRSAPCCVVDARSEPARNQSPLKDAVIYRTGVQIKPTAAVVVIADSDDSALRAGKELAKTSGAKEVLAVKGGIATWRALIPADAAAGESTMPYTFVIPRNTCEQGKPLQELKFKRP
;
A
#
# COMPACT_ATOMS: atom_id res chain seq x y z
N MET A 1 56.38 -17.74 65.01
CA MET A 1 55.01 -17.57 65.52
C MET A 1 54.04 -17.45 64.35
N LYS A 2 52.96 -18.23 64.41
CA LYS A 2 51.61 -18.14 63.79
C LYS A 2 51.41 -17.68 62.33
N ARG A 3 50.77 -18.61 61.61
CA ARG A 3 50.07 -18.65 60.31
C ARG A 3 49.17 -17.44 59.99
N GLY A 4 48.94 -17.23 58.68
CA GLY A 4 47.68 -16.65 58.20
C GLY A 4 47.69 -16.18 56.74
N THR A 5 47.54 -17.09 55.77
CA THR A 5 46.80 -16.78 54.53
C THR A 5 45.32 -16.65 54.86
N PRO A 6 44.57 -15.78 54.17
CA PRO A 6 43.48 -16.33 53.36
C PRO A 6 43.10 -15.57 52.07
N LEU A 7 42.67 -16.37 51.09
CA LEU A 7 41.54 -16.20 50.17
C LEU A 7 41.46 -14.91 49.32
N LEU A 8 41.72 -14.95 48.01
CA LEU A 8 40.85 -15.54 46.97
C LEU A 8 39.41 -14.99 47.00
N VAL A 9 39.15 -13.81 46.43
CA VAL A 9 37.77 -13.46 46.00
C VAL A 9 37.78 -12.64 44.70
N ARG A 10 37.52 -13.37 43.61
CA ARG A 10 36.67 -13.01 42.47
C ARG A 10 37.01 -11.72 41.69
N ARG A 11 37.75 -11.91 40.59
CA ARG A 11 37.56 -11.14 39.36
C ARG A 11 36.10 -11.26 38.92
N VAL A 12 35.28 -10.25 39.23
CA VAL A 12 33.95 -10.11 38.63
C VAL A 12 34.15 -9.33 37.33
N LEU A 13 34.39 -10.06 36.25
CA LEU A 13 34.33 -9.56 34.89
C LEU A 13 32.85 -9.34 34.57
N SER A 14 32.32 -8.16 34.86
CA SER A 14 30.97 -7.76 34.49
C SER A 14 30.88 -7.61 32.97
N ILE A 15 30.46 -8.69 32.29
CA ILE A 15 30.10 -8.67 30.87
C ILE A 15 28.78 -7.88 30.78
N LEU A 16 28.88 -6.60 30.41
CA LEU A 16 27.75 -5.78 30.00
C LEU A 16 27.24 -6.33 28.67
N LEU A 17 26.24 -7.21 28.75
CA LEU A 17 25.49 -7.70 27.59
C LEU A 17 24.59 -6.55 27.12
N VAL A 18 25.13 -5.69 26.26
CA VAL A 18 24.34 -4.69 25.54
C VAL A 18 23.40 -5.45 24.60
N ALA A 19 22.14 -5.54 25.00
CA ALA A 19 21.07 -6.02 24.12
C ALA A 19 20.99 -5.04 22.93
N ALA A 20 21.53 -5.45 21.78
CA ALA A 20 21.31 -4.78 20.53
C ALA A 20 19.82 -4.94 20.19
N ILE A 21 19.01 -3.95 20.60
CA ILE A 21 17.65 -3.81 20.09
C ILE A 21 17.81 -3.53 18.59
N PRO A 22 17.36 -4.42 17.68
CA PRO A 22 17.34 -4.08 16.28
C PRO A 22 16.34 -2.95 16.14
N ALA A 23 16.82 -1.73 15.90
CA ALA A 23 15.97 -0.65 15.43
C ALA A 23 15.35 -1.15 14.14
N ALA A 24 14.07 -1.54 14.19
CA ALA A 24 13.30 -1.79 13.00
C ALA A 24 13.38 -0.51 12.17
N ALA A 25 14.17 -0.54 11.10
CA ALA A 25 14.29 0.56 10.18
C ALA A 25 12.90 0.81 9.62
N ALA A 26 12.22 1.83 10.15
CA ALA A 26 10.97 2.31 9.58
C ALA A 26 11.33 2.73 8.16
N ALA A 27 10.87 1.96 7.17
CA ALA A 27 11.04 2.31 5.77
C ALA A 27 10.53 3.75 5.59
N GLY A 28 11.44 4.67 5.31
CA GLY A 28 11.14 6.08 5.24
C GLY A 28 10.20 6.32 4.07
N VAL A 29 8.98 6.80 4.36
CA VAL A 29 8.05 7.21 3.32
C VAL A 29 8.61 8.46 2.64
N ALA A 30 8.92 8.34 1.36
CA ALA A 30 9.43 9.42 0.52
C ALA A 30 8.39 9.87 -0.52
N LEU A 31 8.52 11.12 -0.96
CA LEU A 31 7.78 11.62 -2.11
C LEU A 31 8.38 11.06 -3.40
N HIS A 32 7.51 10.62 -4.29
CA HIS A 32 7.86 10.08 -5.59
C HIS A 32 7.28 10.98 -6.67
N ASP A 33 8.15 11.51 -7.53
CA ASP A 33 7.72 12.19 -8.75
C ASP A 33 7.21 11.19 -9.80
N LYS A 34 6.81 11.73 -10.96
CA LYS A 34 6.29 10.91 -12.06
C LYS A 34 7.26 9.81 -12.48
N ALA A 35 8.54 10.13 -12.68
CA ALA A 35 9.53 9.20 -13.21
C ALA A 35 9.85 8.10 -12.19
N GLN A 36 9.98 8.48 -10.91
CA GLN A 36 10.21 7.55 -9.81
C GLN A 36 9.02 6.60 -9.61
N LEU A 37 7.80 7.13 -9.70
CA LEU A 37 6.59 6.36 -9.56
C LEU A 37 6.40 5.41 -10.76
N GLU A 38 6.65 5.86 -11.98
CA GLU A 38 6.63 5.00 -13.17
C GLU A 38 7.64 3.84 -13.05
N ALA A 39 8.87 4.13 -12.61
CA ALA A 39 9.88 3.11 -12.39
C ALA A 39 9.47 2.10 -11.31
N ALA A 40 8.84 2.55 -10.23
CA ALA A 40 8.34 1.67 -9.17
C ALA A 40 7.20 0.76 -9.66
N LEU A 41 6.23 1.33 -10.37
CA LEU A 41 5.07 0.59 -10.89
C LEU A 41 5.44 -0.42 -11.97
N LYS A 42 6.51 -0.20 -12.73
CA LYS A 42 7.07 -1.19 -13.68
C LYS A 42 7.66 -2.42 -12.99
N ARG A 43 8.15 -2.29 -11.75
CA ARG A 43 8.72 -3.42 -10.98
C ARG A 43 7.64 -4.31 -10.39
N SER A 44 6.58 -3.71 -9.86
CA SER A 44 5.40 -4.44 -9.41
C SER A 44 4.18 -3.53 -9.37
N ALA A 45 3.01 -4.10 -9.70
CA ALA A 45 1.75 -3.39 -9.49
C ALA A 45 1.53 -3.10 -7.99
N PRO A 46 0.98 -1.92 -7.64
CA PRO A 46 0.66 -1.60 -6.27
C PRO A 46 -0.52 -2.44 -5.81
N CYS A 47 -0.57 -2.80 -4.53
CA CYS A 47 -1.70 -3.56 -3.99
C CYS A 47 -2.96 -2.70 -3.89
N CYS A 48 -2.80 -1.41 -3.61
CA CYS A 48 -3.89 -0.46 -3.55
C CYS A 48 -3.38 0.98 -3.71
N VAL A 49 -4.31 1.84 -4.12
CA VAL A 49 -4.16 3.29 -4.12
C VAL A 49 -5.00 3.82 -2.96
N VAL A 50 -4.39 4.61 -2.09
CA VAL A 50 -5.02 5.26 -0.95
C VAL A 50 -5.26 6.72 -1.30
N ASP A 51 -6.54 7.12 -1.28
CA ASP A 51 -6.98 8.49 -1.53
C ASP A 51 -7.10 9.24 -0.20
N ALA A 52 -6.08 10.04 0.11
CA ALA A 52 -5.98 10.91 1.29
C ALA A 52 -6.32 12.37 0.99
N ARG A 53 -6.90 12.65 -0.19
CA ARG A 53 -7.44 13.97 -0.52
C ARG A 53 -8.65 14.30 0.34
N SER A 54 -8.95 15.58 0.50
CA SER A 54 -10.16 16.06 1.15
C SER A 54 -11.43 15.57 0.45
N GLU A 55 -12.53 15.48 1.19
CA GLU A 55 -13.81 15.03 0.64
C GLU A 55 -14.27 15.84 -0.59
N PRO A 56 -14.17 17.18 -0.63
CA PRO A 56 -14.50 17.94 -1.83
C PRO A 56 -13.66 17.54 -3.04
N ALA A 57 -12.33 17.37 -2.87
CA ALA A 57 -11.44 16.97 -3.95
C ALA A 57 -11.72 15.54 -4.46
N ARG A 58 -12.11 14.63 -3.55
CA ARG A 58 -12.56 13.28 -3.94
C ARG A 58 -13.86 13.33 -4.73
N ASN A 59 -14.83 14.15 -4.31
CA ASN A 59 -16.12 14.27 -4.97
C ASN A 59 -16.02 14.93 -6.35
N GLN A 60 -15.19 15.97 -6.50
CA GLN A 60 -14.96 16.64 -7.78
C GLN A 60 -14.30 15.72 -8.81
N SER A 61 -13.49 14.78 -8.34
CA SER A 61 -12.63 14.00 -9.20
C SER A 61 -12.32 12.64 -8.56
N PRO A 62 -13.27 11.70 -8.60
CA PRO A 62 -13.11 10.41 -7.93
C PRO A 62 -11.95 9.58 -8.51
N LEU A 63 -11.25 8.86 -7.66
CA LEU A 63 -10.33 7.80 -8.07
C LEU A 63 -11.06 6.47 -7.93
N LYS A 64 -11.21 5.78 -9.07
CA LYS A 64 -11.85 4.46 -9.10
C LYS A 64 -11.00 3.46 -8.29
N ASP A 65 -11.66 2.59 -7.54
CA ASP A 65 -11.06 1.50 -6.76
C ASP A 65 -10.03 1.96 -5.70
N ALA A 66 -10.00 3.26 -5.38
CA ALA A 66 -9.13 3.80 -4.35
C ALA A 66 -9.71 3.60 -2.94
N VAL A 67 -8.85 3.25 -2.00
CA VAL A 67 -9.17 3.15 -0.59
C VAL A 67 -9.20 4.54 0.01
N ILE A 68 -10.34 4.97 0.54
CA ILE A 68 -10.45 6.28 1.21
C ILE A 68 -9.65 6.24 2.51
N TYR A 69 -8.68 7.15 2.63
CA TYR A 69 -7.90 7.31 3.84
C TYR A 69 -8.77 7.85 4.98
N ARG A 70 -8.61 7.23 6.14
CA ARG A 70 -9.12 7.68 7.43
C ARG A 70 -8.15 7.20 8.50
N THR A 71 -8.05 7.93 9.60
CA THR A 71 -7.21 7.49 10.72
C THR A 71 -7.62 6.09 11.17
N GLY A 72 -6.65 5.18 11.28
CA GLY A 72 -6.90 3.78 11.63
C GLY A 72 -7.46 2.92 10.49
N VAL A 73 -7.41 3.39 9.23
CA VAL A 73 -7.75 2.55 8.08
C VAL A 73 -6.86 1.30 8.07
N GLN A 74 -7.50 0.13 8.07
CA GLN A 74 -6.79 -1.14 7.98
C GLN A 74 -6.70 -1.55 6.51
N ILE A 75 -5.48 -1.64 6.02
CA ILE A 75 -5.16 -2.27 4.74
C ILE A 75 -4.28 -3.49 5.01
N LYS A 76 -4.40 -4.52 4.16
CA LYS A 76 -3.53 -5.71 4.19
C LYS A 76 -2.61 -5.64 2.98
N PRO A 77 -1.45 -4.98 3.08
CA PRO A 77 -0.59 -4.73 1.95
C PRO A 77 0.05 -6.04 1.46
N THR A 78 -0.20 -6.40 0.21
CA THR A 78 0.45 -7.53 -0.48
C THR A 78 1.60 -7.07 -1.39
N ALA A 79 1.67 -5.78 -1.68
CA ALA A 79 2.67 -5.11 -2.50
C ALA A 79 2.80 -3.63 -2.05
N ALA A 80 3.44 -2.78 -2.85
CA ALA A 80 3.54 -1.35 -2.56
C ALA A 80 2.16 -0.69 -2.43
N VAL A 81 2.06 0.33 -1.57
CA VAL A 81 0.85 1.14 -1.41
C VAL A 81 1.10 2.53 -1.96
N VAL A 82 0.24 3.01 -2.87
CA VAL A 82 0.35 4.37 -3.41
C VAL A 82 -0.53 5.31 -2.59
N VAL A 83 -0.03 6.48 -2.20
CA VAL A 83 -0.78 7.47 -1.41
C VAL A 83 -0.88 8.79 -2.16
N ILE A 84 -2.10 9.24 -2.41
CA ILE A 84 -2.41 10.50 -3.12
C ILE A 84 -3.11 11.43 -2.14
N ALA A 85 -2.68 12.68 -2.07
CA ALA A 85 -3.30 13.69 -1.21
C ALA A 85 -3.35 15.06 -1.92
N ASP A 86 -3.96 16.04 -1.24
CA ASP A 86 -4.13 17.41 -1.78
C ASP A 86 -2.79 18.18 -1.82
N SER A 87 -1.81 17.76 -1.00
CA SER A 87 -0.47 18.36 -0.94
C SER A 87 0.60 17.31 -0.68
N ASP A 88 1.84 17.64 -1.04
CA ASP A 88 3.02 16.80 -0.77
C ASP A 88 3.15 16.47 0.73
N ASP A 89 2.95 17.45 1.61
CA ASP A 89 3.01 17.26 3.07
C ASP A 89 1.91 16.33 3.59
N SER A 90 0.69 16.47 3.06
CA SER A 90 -0.43 15.60 3.46
C SER A 90 -0.23 14.17 2.96
N ALA A 91 0.36 13.98 1.78
CA ALA A 91 0.72 12.66 1.25
C ALA A 91 1.78 11.99 2.12
N LEU A 92 2.84 12.72 2.50
CA LEU A 92 3.88 12.22 3.42
C LEU A 92 3.30 11.86 4.79
N ARG A 93 2.45 12.72 5.36
CA ARG A 93 1.84 12.47 6.67
C ARG A 93 0.96 11.22 6.63
N ALA A 94 0.05 11.12 5.65
CA ALA A 94 -0.81 9.95 5.51
C ALA A 94 0.00 8.67 5.26
N GLY A 95 1.03 8.74 4.40
CA GLY A 95 1.89 7.59 4.13
C GLY A 95 2.69 7.14 5.34
N LYS A 96 3.24 8.06 6.15
CA LYS A 96 3.96 7.72 7.39
C LYS A 96 3.06 7.03 8.40
N GLU A 97 1.84 7.52 8.58
CA GLU A 97 0.87 6.87 9.48
C GLU A 97 0.44 5.49 8.96
N LEU A 98 0.27 5.37 7.65
CA LEU A 98 -0.03 4.08 7.02
C LEU A 98 1.12 3.09 7.18
N ALA A 99 2.37 3.52 7.00
CA ALA A 99 3.54 2.66 7.16
C ALA A 99 3.67 2.12 8.59
N LYS A 100 3.33 2.93 9.60
CA LYS A 100 3.32 2.51 11.02
C LYS A 100 2.24 1.47 11.33
N THR A 101 1.08 1.58 10.69
CA THR A 101 -0.13 0.84 11.08
C THR A 101 -0.43 -0.38 10.21
N SER A 102 -0.04 -0.35 8.94
CA SER A 102 -0.40 -1.39 7.96
C SER A 102 0.61 -2.52 7.82
N GLY A 103 1.86 -2.31 8.27
CA GLY A 103 2.97 -3.22 7.98
C GLY A 103 3.39 -3.25 6.50
N ALA A 104 3.01 -2.25 5.70
CA ALA A 104 3.42 -2.13 4.31
C ALA A 104 4.94 -2.01 4.20
N LYS A 105 5.56 -2.87 3.37
CA LYS A 105 7.00 -2.83 3.11
C LYS A 105 7.42 -1.58 2.33
N GLU A 106 6.51 -1.07 1.50
CA GLU A 106 6.76 0.08 0.62
C GLU A 106 5.50 0.94 0.53
N VAL A 107 5.66 2.24 0.78
CA VAL A 107 4.60 3.25 0.66
C VAL A 107 5.11 4.37 -0.24
N LEU A 108 4.45 4.56 -1.38
CA LEU A 108 4.79 5.51 -2.43
C LEU A 108 3.89 6.75 -2.30
N ALA A 109 4.36 7.78 -1.59
CA ALA A 109 3.65 9.05 -1.53
C ALA A 109 3.83 9.83 -2.85
N VAL A 110 2.73 10.23 -3.50
CA VAL A 110 2.77 10.84 -4.83
C VAL A 110 3.04 12.34 -4.73
N LYS A 111 4.16 12.79 -5.29
CA LYS A 111 4.49 14.21 -5.44
C LYS A 111 3.55 14.86 -6.45
N GLY A 112 2.95 16.00 -6.12
CA GLY A 112 1.98 16.69 -7.00
C GLY A 112 0.60 16.02 -7.06
N GLY A 113 0.35 15.03 -6.20
CA GLY A 113 -0.96 14.44 -5.96
C GLY A 113 -1.61 13.84 -7.22
N ILE A 114 -2.90 14.14 -7.41
CA ILE A 114 -3.71 13.52 -8.45
C ILE A 114 -3.25 13.84 -9.88
N ALA A 115 -2.67 15.02 -10.11
CA ALA A 115 -2.19 15.40 -11.43
C ALA A 115 -1.08 14.45 -11.90
N THR A 116 -0.11 14.19 -11.02
CA THR A 116 0.98 13.24 -11.27
C THR A 116 0.47 11.82 -11.43
N TRP A 117 -0.46 11.39 -10.56
CA TRP A 117 -1.04 10.05 -10.64
C TRP A 117 -1.76 9.82 -11.98
N ARG A 118 -2.56 10.78 -12.43
CA ARG A 118 -3.27 10.68 -13.72
C ARG A 118 -2.35 10.70 -14.92
N ALA A 119 -1.22 11.42 -14.85
CA ALA A 119 -0.24 11.42 -15.92
C ALA A 119 0.45 10.07 -16.14
N LEU A 120 0.24 9.10 -15.24
CA LEU A 120 0.74 7.72 -15.33
C LEU A 120 -0.32 6.71 -15.77
N ILE A 121 -1.61 7.04 -15.59
CA ILE A 121 -2.71 6.17 -16.01
C ILE A 121 -2.98 6.45 -17.50
N PRO A 122 -2.82 5.46 -18.39
CA PRO A 122 -3.19 5.64 -19.79
C PRO A 122 -4.69 5.93 -19.90
N ALA A 123 -5.10 6.82 -20.81
CA ALA A 123 -6.46 7.41 -20.85
C ALA A 123 -7.59 6.36 -20.92
N ASP A 124 -7.28 5.22 -21.51
CA ASP A 124 -8.07 3.99 -21.65
C ASP A 124 -8.29 3.24 -20.33
N ALA A 125 -7.43 3.39 -19.33
CA ALA A 125 -7.64 2.87 -17.97
C ALA A 125 -8.38 3.86 -17.05
N ALA A 126 -8.42 5.15 -17.42
CA ALA A 126 -9.20 6.19 -16.72
C ALA A 126 -10.68 6.19 -17.17
N ALA A 127 -10.94 5.79 -18.41
CA ALA A 127 -12.27 5.42 -18.87
C ALA A 127 -12.60 4.03 -18.32
N GLY A 128 -13.55 3.96 -17.38
CA GLY A 128 -13.90 2.74 -16.66
C GLY A 128 -14.55 1.64 -17.50
N GLU A 129 -13.95 1.19 -18.59
CA GLU A 129 -14.37 -0.02 -19.26
C GLU A 129 -13.61 -1.21 -18.67
N SER A 130 -14.29 -1.85 -17.72
CA SER A 130 -14.05 -3.26 -17.43
C SER A 130 -14.10 -4.01 -18.75
N THR A 131 -12.93 -4.37 -19.29
CA THR A 131 -12.79 -5.27 -20.44
C THR A 131 -13.02 -6.73 -20.01
N MET A 132 -13.91 -6.94 -19.03
CA MET A 132 -14.55 -8.22 -18.84
C MET A 132 -15.53 -8.38 -20.00
N PRO A 133 -15.42 -9.42 -20.83
CA PRO A 133 -16.36 -9.65 -21.92
C PRO A 133 -17.78 -9.62 -21.37
N TYR A 134 -18.64 -8.82 -22.00
CA TYR A 134 -20.01 -8.48 -21.62
C TYR A 134 -21.00 -9.67 -21.65
N THR A 135 -20.52 -10.90 -21.61
CA THR A 135 -21.35 -12.09 -21.70
C THR A 135 -20.73 -13.20 -20.87
N PHE A 136 -21.29 -13.42 -19.68
CA PHE A 136 -21.06 -14.64 -18.93
C PHE A 136 -22.20 -15.59 -19.24
N VAL A 137 -21.91 -16.63 -20.03
CA VAL A 137 -22.87 -17.70 -20.36
C VAL A 137 -22.61 -18.86 -19.41
N ILE A 138 -23.58 -19.20 -18.55
CA ILE A 138 -23.56 -20.48 -17.82
C ILE A 138 -24.12 -21.55 -18.77
N PRO A 139 -23.30 -22.51 -19.25
CA PRO A 139 -23.79 -23.61 -20.06
C PRO A 139 -24.73 -24.47 -19.22
N ARG A 140 -25.88 -24.89 -19.76
CA ARG A 140 -26.84 -25.76 -19.03
C ARG A 140 -26.24 -27.11 -18.63
N ASN A 141 -25.27 -27.59 -19.42
CA ASN A 141 -24.49 -28.81 -19.23
C ASN A 141 -23.45 -28.83 -20.36
N THR A 142 -22.22 -29.29 -20.09
CA THR A 142 -21.04 -29.11 -20.96
C THR A 142 -21.06 -29.86 -22.31
N CYS A 143 -22.16 -30.50 -22.70
CA CYS A 143 -22.16 -31.44 -23.83
C CYS A 143 -23.25 -31.24 -24.89
N GLU A 144 -24.13 -30.22 -24.80
CA GLU A 144 -25.12 -29.96 -25.86
C GLU A 144 -25.20 -28.47 -26.23
N GLN A 145 -25.30 -28.19 -27.54
CA GLN A 145 -25.48 -26.84 -28.07
C GLN A 145 -26.95 -26.43 -27.98
N GLY A 146 -27.25 -25.42 -27.15
CA GLY A 146 -28.60 -24.89 -26.97
C GLY A 146 -28.59 -23.49 -26.38
N LYS A 147 -29.75 -22.81 -26.40
CA LYS A 147 -29.89 -21.45 -25.87
C LYS A 147 -29.73 -21.42 -24.33
N PRO A 148 -29.03 -20.40 -23.80
CA PRO A 148 -28.67 -20.35 -22.38
C PRO A 148 -29.88 -20.26 -21.44
N LEU A 149 -29.70 -20.72 -20.19
CA LEU A 149 -30.74 -20.64 -19.14
C LEU A 149 -31.11 -19.21 -18.77
N GLN A 150 -30.13 -18.31 -18.79
CA GLN A 150 -30.32 -16.95 -18.33
C GLN A 150 -29.35 -16.02 -19.04
N GLU A 151 -29.89 -14.95 -19.62
CA GLU A 151 -29.14 -13.83 -20.15
C GLU A 151 -29.30 -12.66 -19.18
N LEU A 152 -28.20 -12.23 -18.56
CA LEU A 152 -28.21 -11.05 -17.69
C LEU A 152 -27.97 -9.80 -18.55
N LYS A 153 -29.01 -8.97 -18.69
CA LYS A 153 -28.91 -7.64 -19.32
C LYS A 153 -28.93 -6.57 -18.23
N PHE A 154 -27.78 -5.94 -17.98
CA PHE A 154 -27.72 -4.78 -17.10
C PHE A 154 -28.07 -3.52 -17.90
N LYS A 155 -29.12 -2.81 -17.47
CA LYS A 155 -29.47 -1.49 -18.03
C LYS A 155 -28.44 -0.48 -17.53
N ARG A 156 -27.60 0.01 -18.44
CA ARG A 156 -26.64 1.10 -18.18
C ARG A 156 -27.45 2.39 -17.89
N PRO A 157 -27.11 3.17 -16.83
CA PRO A 157 -27.75 4.46 -16.57
C PRO A 157 -27.45 5.48 -17.67
#